data_AF-A0AAE1LAQ1-F1
#
_entry.id   AF-A0AAE1LAQ1-F1
#
_cell.length_a   1.000
_cell.length_b   1.000
_cell.length_c   1.000
_cell.angle_alpha   90.00
_cell.angle_beta   90.00
_cell.angle_gamma   90.00
#
_symmetry.space_group_name_H-M   'P 1'
#
loop_
_entity.id
_entity.type
_entity.pdbx_description
1 polymer ?
#
loop_
_entity_poly.entity_id
_entity_poly.type
_entity_poly.pdbx_seq_one_letter_code
_entity_poly.pdbx_strand_id
1 'polypeptide(L)'
;MSRKPKDPCKPFACAIQDCLKGHNFQESACEQVIENLRDCCRKWKDKSLVCSGMLERPASVDGSNHPDLEGKAGHKSNKLLFLIDITEQFTTMEIIKKSRSRLRSYPQLLVECRLEGSAYATCVAQEGHMQKGSCQVEFEKFKQCLVKAAAKLGTRL
;
A
#
# COMPACT_ATOMS: atom_id res chain seq x y z
N MET A 1 5.19 35.83 6.44
CA MET A 1 4.84 34.45 6.00
C MET A 1 5.93 33.49 6.49
N SER A 2 5.67 32.68 7.53
CA SER A 2 6.63 31.66 7.98
C SER A 2 6.72 30.57 6.91
N ARG A 3 7.77 30.62 6.08
CA ARG A 3 8.08 29.52 5.16
C ARG A 3 8.55 28.35 6.03
N LYS A 4 7.69 27.34 6.16
CA LYS A 4 8.12 26.05 6.72
C LYS A 4 9.40 25.61 5.99
N PRO A 5 10.39 25.04 6.70
CA PRO A 5 11.61 24.55 6.06
C PRO A 5 11.26 23.64 4.89
N LYS A 6 11.83 23.93 3.71
CA LYS A 6 11.65 23.08 2.54
C LYS A 6 12.31 21.73 2.83
N ASP A 7 11.61 20.65 2.52
CA ASP A 7 12.16 19.30 2.62
C ASP A 7 13.39 19.20 1.70
N PRO A 8 14.56 18.77 2.23
CA PRO A 8 15.82 18.77 1.48
C PRO A 8 15.86 17.71 0.37
N CYS A 9 15.07 16.63 0.47
CA CYS A 9 15.09 15.53 -0.50
C CYS A 9 13.90 15.53 -1.47
N LYS A 10 12.88 16.34 -1.21
CA LYS A 10 11.77 16.60 -2.13
C LYS A 10 12.17 16.92 -3.59
N PRO A 11 13.21 17.72 -3.91
CA PRO A 11 13.57 17.97 -5.31
C PRO A 11 13.98 16.69 -6.05
N PHE A 12 14.71 15.78 -5.39
CA PHE A 12 15.09 14.50 -5.99
C PHE A 12 13.88 13.59 -6.18
N ALA A 13 12.93 13.60 -5.24
CA ALA A 13 11.66 12.87 -5.37
C ALA A 13 10.86 13.32 -6.60
N CYS A 14 10.75 14.63 -6.80
CA CYS A 14 10.07 15.19 -7.97
C CYS A 14 10.80 14.82 -9.27
N ALA A 15 12.13 14.88 -9.28
CA ALA A 15 12.93 14.49 -10.43
C ALA A 15 12.71 13.02 -10.84
N ILE A 16 12.52 12.11 -9.88
CA ILE A 16 12.16 10.70 -10.18
C ILE A 16 10.80 10.65 -10.89
N GLN A 17 9.81 11.40 -10.41
CA GLN A 17 8.47 11.42 -11.02
C GLN A 17 8.51 11.94 -12.46
N ASP A 18 9.31 12.98 -12.72
CA ASP A 18 9.47 13.55 -14.06
C ASP A 18 10.20 12.58 -14.98
N CYS A 19 11.26 11.92 -14.49
CA CYS A 19 11.99 10.90 -15.23
C CYS A 19 11.09 9.71 -15.59
N LEU A 20 10.36 9.15 -14.63
CA LEU A 20 9.48 8.01 -14.88
C LEU A 20 8.40 8.35 -15.92
N LYS A 21 7.80 9.55 -15.84
CA LYS A 21 6.82 9.99 -16.85
C LYS A 21 7.43 10.11 -18.25
N GLY A 22 8.67 10.58 -18.36
CA GLY A 22 9.39 10.69 -19.64
C GLY A 22 9.85 9.35 -20.22
N HIS A 23 10.07 8.34 -19.38
CA HIS A 23 10.64 7.05 -19.74
C HIS A 23 9.66 5.88 -19.64
N ASN A 24 8.36 6.12 -19.83
CA ASN A 24 7.31 5.09 -19.77
C ASN A 24 7.33 4.27 -18.47
N PHE A 25 7.64 4.92 -17.35
CA PHE A 25 7.78 4.31 -16.03
C PHE A 25 8.84 3.21 -15.94
N GLN A 26 9.82 3.21 -16.85
CA GLN A 26 10.98 2.33 -16.76
C GLN A 26 11.97 2.85 -15.72
N GLU A 27 11.95 2.24 -14.53
CA GLU A 27 12.82 2.62 -13.42
C GLU A 27 14.31 2.56 -13.77
N SER A 28 14.73 1.60 -14.60
CA SER A 28 16.11 1.42 -15.06
C SER A 28 16.68 2.65 -15.78
N ALA A 29 15.84 3.41 -16.49
CA ALA A 29 16.28 4.65 -17.15
C ALA A 29 16.54 5.79 -16.15
N CYS A 30 16.00 5.68 -14.93
CA CYS A 30 16.02 6.72 -13.91
C CYS A 30 16.97 6.41 -12.74
N GLU A 31 17.82 5.37 -12.87
CA GLU A 31 18.70 4.85 -11.81
C GLU A 31 19.52 5.96 -11.15
N GLN A 32 20.10 6.86 -11.95
CA GLN A 32 20.89 7.99 -11.44
C GLN A 32 20.07 8.96 -10.56
N VAL A 33 18.82 9.22 -10.93
CA VAL A 33 17.95 10.15 -10.18
C VAL A 33 17.47 9.49 -8.87
N ILE A 34 17.29 8.17 -8.90
CA ILE A 34 16.96 7.35 -7.73
C ILE A 34 18.12 7.33 -6.73
N GLU A 35 19.36 7.14 -7.21
CA GLU A 35 20.57 7.19 -6.36
C GLU A 35 20.75 8.56 -5.71
N ASN A 36 20.50 9.66 -6.43
CA ASN A 36 20.55 11.00 -5.84
C ASN A 36 19.59 11.16 -4.65
N LEU A 37 18.39 10.57 -4.76
CA LEU A 37 17.44 10.57 -3.64
C LEU A 37 17.92 9.69 -2.49
N ARG A 38 18.48 8.51 -2.76
CA ARG A 38 19.08 7.62 -1.75
C ARG A 38 20.20 8.33 -0.99
N ASP A 39 21.08 9.02 -1.68
CA ASP A 39 22.17 9.78 -1.08
C ASP A 39 21.69 10.98 -0.28
N CYS A 40 20.61 11.64 -0.72
CA CYS A 40 19.96 12.66 0.10
C CYS A 40 19.41 12.07 1.40
N CYS A 41 18.76 10.91 1.31
CA CYS A 41 18.17 10.23 2.46
C CYS A 41 19.21 9.70 3.45
N ARG A 42 20.40 9.30 2.99
CA ARG A 42 21.53 8.96 3.87
C ARG A 42 21.96 10.15 4.76
N LYS A 43 21.79 11.38 4.29
CA LYS A 43 22.21 12.62 4.98
C LYS A 43 21.10 13.28 5.80
N TRP A 44 19.85 13.20 5.34
CA TRP A 44 18.72 13.99 5.87
C TRP A 44 17.52 13.16 6.31
N LYS A 45 17.71 11.87 6.64
CA LYS A 45 16.64 10.92 7.03
C LYS A 45 15.63 11.50 8.03
N ASP A 46 16.10 12.15 9.09
CA ASP A 46 15.23 12.63 10.17
C ASP A 46 14.53 13.97 9.86
N LYS A 47 14.92 14.63 8.77
CA LYS A 47 14.44 15.96 8.38
C LYS A 47 13.63 15.96 7.08
N SER A 48 13.58 14.82 6.40
CA SER A 48 12.91 14.65 5.11
C SER A 48 11.78 13.63 5.25
N LEU A 49 10.55 14.05 4.94
CA LEU A 49 9.39 13.16 4.90
C LEU A 49 9.44 12.19 3.71
N VAL A 50 10.18 12.54 2.67
CA VAL A 50 10.37 11.67 1.49
C VAL A 50 11.13 10.40 1.87
N CYS A 51 12.04 10.50 2.84
CA CYS A 51 12.94 9.41 3.20
C CYS A 51 12.32 8.34 4.10
N SER A 52 11.12 8.58 4.63
CA SER A 52 10.42 7.63 5.50
C SER A 52 10.03 6.33 4.79
N GLY A 53 9.90 6.33 3.45
CA GLY A 53 9.49 5.16 2.66
C GLY A 53 10.62 4.39 1.95
N MET A 54 11.87 4.86 1.99
CA MET A 54 12.95 4.31 1.15
C MET A 54 13.96 3.42 1.88
N LEU A 55 13.95 3.38 3.22
CA LEU A 55 15.07 2.85 4.01
C LEU A 55 14.76 1.59 4.83
N GLU A 56 13.70 0.83 4.50
CA GLU A 56 13.39 -0.42 5.19
C GLU A 56 13.50 -1.64 4.27
N ARG A 57 14.70 -2.22 4.26
CA ARG A 57 14.88 -3.66 4.45
C ARG A 57 16.20 -3.90 5.20
N PRO A 58 16.20 -3.91 6.55
CA PRO A 58 17.29 -4.58 7.25
C PRO A 58 17.27 -6.05 6.84
N ALA A 59 18.43 -6.57 6.42
CA ALA A 59 18.62 -7.99 6.16
C ALA A 59 18.36 -8.75 7.48
N SER A 60 17.40 -9.69 7.44
CA SER A 60 17.19 -10.76 8.42
C SER A 60 17.23 -10.35 9.90
N VAL A 61 16.05 -10.16 10.49
CA VAL A 61 15.82 -10.57 11.89
C VAL A 61 14.41 -11.12 12.02
N ASP A 62 14.35 -12.41 12.32
CA ASP A 62 13.17 -13.14 12.73
C ASP A 62 12.50 -12.50 13.96
N GLY A 63 11.17 -12.55 13.99
CA GLY A 63 10.41 -12.72 15.22
C GLY A 63 10.21 -11.51 16.12
N SER A 64 8.94 -11.11 16.22
CA SER A 64 8.28 -10.53 17.40
C SER A 64 8.46 -9.02 17.65
N ASN A 65 7.29 -8.37 17.78
CA ASN A 65 7.04 -7.01 18.29
C ASN A 65 7.13 -5.88 17.26
N HIS A 66 6.02 -5.65 16.57
CA HIS A 66 5.69 -4.37 15.98
C HIS A 66 5.06 -3.48 17.07
N PRO A 67 5.74 -2.45 17.60
CA PRO A 67 5.04 -1.40 18.32
C PRO A 67 4.21 -0.61 17.30
N ASP A 68 2.90 -0.64 17.46
CA ASP A 68 1.95 0.27 16.82
C ASP A 68 2.48 1.71 16.87
N LEU A 69 2.94 2.24 15.74
CA LEU A 69 3.11 3.68 15.56
C LEU A 69 1.71 4.25 15.31
N GLU A 70 1.01 4.51 16.42
CA GLU A 70 -0.19 5.32 16.46
C GLU A 70 0.07 6.65 15.73
N GLY A 71 -0.62 6.83 14.61
CA GLY A 71 -0.76 8.12 13.96
C GLY A 71 -1.46 9.08 14.92
N LYS A 72 -0.74 10.09 15.42
CA LYS A 72 -1.34 11.21 16.14
C LYS A 72 -2.20 12.04 15.19
N ALA A 73 -3.48 11.68 15.12
CA ALA A 73 -4.55 12.56 14.63
C ALA A 73 -4.75 13.70 15.65
N GLY A 74 -4.09 14.83 15.42
CA GLY A 74 -4.33 16.07 16.16
C GLY A 74 -5.49 16.86 15.58
N HIS A 75 -6.74 16.43 15.82
CA HIS A 75 -7.94 17.21 15.53
C HIS A 75 -8.27 18.07 16.77
N LYS A 76 -7.98 19.38 16.72
CA LYS A 76 -8.49 20.31 17.73
C LYS A 76 -9.97 20.57 17.43
N SER A 77 -10.82 19.98 18.26
CA SER A 77 -12.27 20.21 18.30
C SER A 77 -12.58 21.69 18.52
N ASN A 78 -13.35 22.28 17.61
CA ASN A 78 -14.20 23.40 17.97
C ASN A 78 -15.63 22.85 18.14
N LYS A 79 -16.01 22.69 19.40
CA LYS A 79 -17.22 22.05 19.89
C LYS A 79 -18.37 23.06 19.89
N LEU A 80 -18.81 23.50 18.72
CA LEU A 80 -20.10 24.18 18.59
C LEU A 80 -20.53 24.34 17.12
N LEU A 81 -20.98 23.25 16.50
CA LEU A 81 -22.03 23.27 15.46
C LEU A 81 -22.32 21.81 15.03
N PHE A 82 -23.55 21.59 14.56
CA PHE A 82 -24.09 20.32 14.03
C PHE A 82 -24.67 19.32 15.04
N LEU A 83 -25.80 19.73 15.64
CA LEU A 83 -26.87 18.84 16.08
C LEU A 83 -27.80 18.46 14.90
N ILE A 84 -27.23 17.99 13.78
CA ILE A 84 -28.00 17.46 12.64
C ILE A 84 -27.27 16.21 12.13
N ASP A 85 -28.02 15.10 12.02
CA ASP A 85 -27.71 13.76 11.44
C ASP A 85 -27.00 12.67 12.29
N ILE A 86 -27.66 12.23 13.37
CA ILE A 86 -27.30 10.99 14.11
C ILE A 86 -27.64 9.70 13.31
N THR A 87 -28.49 9.76 12.30
CA THR A 87 -28.89 8.60 11.47
C THR A 87 -27.85 8.23 10.39
N GLU A 88 -26.94 9.13 10.01
CA GLU A 88 -25.99 8.91 8.90
C GLU A 88 -24.61 8.37 9.35
N GLN A 89 -24.19 8.67 10.58
CA GLN A 89 -22.93 8.13 11.14
C GLN A 89 -23.07 6.67 11.60
N PHE A 90 -24.26 6.23 12.01
CA PHE A 90 -24.52 4.86 12.44
C PHE A 90 -24.40 3.85 11.30
N THR A 91 -24.87 4.19 10.09
CA THR A 91 -24.80 3.31 8.91
C THR A 91 -23.37 3.17 8.38
N THR A 92 -22.60 4.26 8.39
CA THR A 92 -21.20 4.28 7.94
C THR A 92 -20.32 3.34 8.78
N MET A 93 -20.49 3.34 10.11
CA MET A 93 -19.73 2.45 10.99
C MET A 93 -20.11 0.97 10.84
N GLU A 94 -21.39 0.65 10.64
CA GLU A 94 -21.82 -0.74 10.39
C GLU A 94 -21.36 -1.26 9.01
N ILE A 95 -21.36 -0.42 7.97
CA ILE A 95 -20.80 -0.76 6.65
C ILE A 95 -19.29 -1.02 6.77
N ILE A 96 -18.56 -0.15 7.49
CA ILE A 96 -17.12 -0.32 7.74
C ILE A 96 -16.84 -1.57 8.58
N LYS A 97 -17.65 -1.85 9.60
CA LYS A 97 -17.52 -3.08 10.41
C LYS A 97 -17.76 -4.32 9.57
N LYS A 98 -18.79 -4.32 8.72
CA LYS A 98 -19.13 -5.44 7.82
C LYS A 98 -18.03 -5.66 6.77
N SER A 99 -17.49 -4.60 6.17
CA SER A 99 -16.39 -4.72 5.21
C SER A 99 -15.09 -5.20 5.88
N ARG A 100 -14.75 -4.68 7.05
CA ARG A 100 -13.61 -5.16 7.87
C ARG A 100 -13.76 -6.62 8.26
N SER A 101 -14.96 -7.04 8.66
CA SER A 101 -15.25 -8.44 8.99
C SER A 101 -15.00 -9.36 7.79
N ARG A 102 -15.48 -8.99 6.59
CA ARG A 102 -15.21 -9.74 5.35
C ARG A 102 -13.71 -9.84 5.03
N LEU A 103 -12.97 -8.75 5.21
CA LEU A 103 -11.51 -8.73 4.98
C LEU A 103 -10.74 -9.59 5.99
N ARG A 104 -11.23 -9.73 7.23
CA ARG A 104 -10.60 -10.61 8.24
C ARG A 104 -10.66 -12.09 7.89
N SER A 105 -11.61 -12.50 7.03
CA SER A 105 -11.70 -13.88 6.53
C SER A 105 -10.76 -14.15 5.35
N TYR A 106 -10.17 -13.11 4.74
CA TYR A 106 -9.30 -13.26 3.57
C TYR A 106 -8.08 -14.18 3.77
N PRO A 107 -7.38 -14.17 4.93
CA PRO A 107 -6.29 -15.12 5.18
C PRO A 107 -6.72 -16.59 5.08
N GLN A 108 -7.93 -16.93 5.55
CA GLN A 108 -8.45 -18.29 5.44
C GLN A 108 -8.71 -18.69 3.97
N LEU A 109 -9.22 -17.75 3.17
CA LEU A 109 -9.45 -17.94 1.74
C LEU A 109 -8.14 -18.16 0.97
N LEU A 110 -7.07 -17.47 1.35
CA LEU A 110 -5.75 -17.65 0.75
C LEU A 110 -5.14 -19.03 1.06
N VAL A 111 -5.35 -19.55 2.28
CA VAL A 111 -4.86 -20.88 2.66
C VAL A 111 -5.55 -21.96 1.84
N GLU A 112 -6.87 -21.86 1.64
CA GLU A 112 -7.65 -22.77 0.79
C GLU A 112 -7.16 -22.72 -0.67
N CYS A 113 -7.00 -21.52 -1.23
CA CYS A 113 -6.64 -21.29 -2.64
C CYS A 113 -5.13 -21.17 -2.89
N ARG A 114 -4.31 -21.78 -2.04
CA ARG A 114 -2.85 -21.62 -2.05
C ARG A 114 -2.19 -22.10 -3.36
N LEU A 115 -2.74 -23.12 -4.00
CA LEU A 115 -2.17 -23.73 -5.20
C LEU A 115 -2.41 -22.85 -6.44
N GLU A 116 -3.62 -22.33 -6.59
CA GLU A 116 -3.96 -21.40 -7.65
C GLU A 116 -3.24 -20.05 -7.44
N GLY A 117 -3.13 -19.62 -6.18
CA GLY A 117 -2.39 -18.42 -5.82
C GLY A 117 -0.89 -18.51 -6.13
N SER A 118 -0.25 -19.66 -5.87
CA SER A 118 1.17 -19.85 -6.18
C SER A 118 1.42 -19.94 -7.69
N ALA A 119 0.53 -20.55 -8.47
CA ALA A 119 0.62 -20.56 -9.92
C ALA A 119 0.56 -19.13 -10.50
N TYR A 120 -0.36 -18.30 -10.02
CA TYR A 120 -0.45 -16.89 -10.42
C TYR A 120 0.82 -16.10 -10.03
N ALA A 121 1.29 -16.26 -8.79
CA ALA A 121 2.51 -15.61 -8.33
C ALA A 121 3.74 -16.00 -9.17
N THR A 122 3.82 -17.26 -9.61
CA THR A 122 4.91 -17.76 -10.44
C THR A 122 4.91 -17.11 -11.82
N CYS A 123 3.74 -17.00 -12.47
CA CYS A 123 3.61 -16.29 -13.74
C CYS A 123 4.04 -14.81 -13.59
N VAL A 124 3.52 -14.12 -12.57
CA VAL A 124 3.83 -12.70 -12.35
C VAL A 124 5.31 -12.48 -12.07
N ALA A 125 5.98 -13.39 -11.35
CA ALA A 125 7.40 -13.29 -11.05
C ALA A 125 8.30 -13.51 -12.28
N GLN A 126 7.80 -14.22 -13.30
CA GLN A 126 8.54 -14.47 -14.55
C GLN A 126 8.37 -13.34 -15.58
N GLU A 127 7.28 -12.58 -15.49
CA GLU A 127 6.97 -11.46 -16.39
C GLU A 127 7.78 -10.21 -16.05
N GLY A 128 8.85 -9.97 -16.81
CA GLY A 128 9.70 -8.78 -16.66
C GLY A 128 9.05 -7.46 -17.12
N HIS A 129 8.04 -7.53 -18.01
CA HIS A 129 7.25 -6.38 -18.45
C HIS A 129 5.78 -6.64 -18.16
N MET A 130 5.29 -6.17 -17.00
CA MET A 130 3.91 -6.37 -16.54
C MET A 130 2.88 -5.67 -17.45
N GLN A 131 2.50 -6.34 -18.53
CA GLN A 131 1.36 -5.97 -19.34
C GLN A 131 0.07 -6.42 -18.64
N LYS A 132 -0.98 -5.59 -18.73
CA LYS A 132 -2.28 -5.95 -18.17
C LYS A 132 -2.81 -7.21 -18.86
N GLY A 133 -2.95 -8.30 -18.09
CA GLY A 133 -3.51 -9.55 -18.57
C GLY A 133 -2.50 -10.61 -19.04
N SER A 134 -1.20 -10.41 -18.87
CA SER A 134 -0.19 -11.44 -19.20
C SER A 134 -0.43 -12.76 -18.46
N CYS A 135 -0.83 -12.69 -17.18
CA CYS A 135 -1.16 -13.85 -16.34
C CYS A 135 -2.67 -14.06 -16.14
N GLN A 136 -3.48 -13.72 -17.14
CA GLN A 136 -4.95 -13.72 -17.02
C GLN A 136 -5.53 -15.10 -16.70
N VAL A 137 -4.93 -16.17 -17.23
CA VAL A 137 -5.44 -17.54 -17.07
C VAL A 137 -5.26 -18.00 -15.61
N GLU A 138 -4.08 -17.79 -15.05
CA GLU A 138 -3.75 -18.10 -13.66
C GLU A 138 -4.55 -17.23 -12.70
N PHE A 139 -4.67 -15.94 -13.02
CA PHE A 139 -5.47 -15.00 -12.26
C PHE A 139 -6.94 -15.41 -12.18
N GLU A 140 -7.55 -15.79 -13.31
CA GLU A 140 -8.96 -16.16 -13.34
C GLU A 140 -9.20 -17.48 -12.58
N LYS A 141 -8.29 -18.46 -12.66
CA LYS A 141 -8.34 -19.67 -11.83
C LYS A 141 -8.28 -19.35 -10.34
N PHE A 142 -7.35 -18.49 -9.93
CA PHE A 142 -7.21 -18.06 -8.55
C PHE A 142 -8.43 -17.29 -8.04
N LYS A 143 -8.93 -16.33 -8.82
CA LYS A 143 -10.15 -15.56 -8.52
C LYS A 143 -11.36 -16.47 -8.38
N GLN A 144 -11.53 -17.45 -9.27
CA GLN A 144 -12.64 -18.41 -9.18
C GLN A 144 -12.55 -19.24 -7.90
N CYS A 145 -11.36 -19.69 -7.50
CA CYS A 145 -11.18 -20.36 -6.22
C CYS A 145 -11.59 -19.45 -5.06
N LEU A 146 -11.10 -18.21 -5.02
CA LEU A 146 -11.40 -17.25 -3.97
C LEU A 146 -12.91 -16.98 -3.83
N VAL A 147 -13.61 -16.74 -4.94
CA VAL A 147 -15.06 -16.50 -4.94
C VAL A 147 -15.83 -17.74 -4.46
N LYS A 148 -15.42 -18.95 -4.88
CA LYS A 148 -16.03 -20.21 -4.43
C LYS A 148 -15.78 -20.44 -2.93
N ALA A 149 -14.56 -20.22 -2.46
CA ALA A 149 -14.20 -20.36 -1.05
C ALA A 149 -14.94 -19.34 -0.16
N ALA A 150 -15.11 -18.11 -0.66
CA ALA A 150 -15.90 -17.08 0.02
C ALA A 150 -17.36 -17.52 0.19
N ALA A 151 -17.97 -18.03 -0.88
CA ALA A 151 -19.34 -18.55 -0.84
C ALA A 151 -19.49 -19.69 0.18
N LYS A 152 -18.52 -20.60 0.27
CA LYS A 152 -18.50 -21.68 1.30
C LYS A 152 -18.46 -21.13 2.73
N LEU A 153 -17.72 -20.06 2.96
CA LEU A 153 -17.61 -19.40 4.28
C LEU A 153 -18.77 -18.43 4.58
N GLY A 154 -19.80 -18.37 3.73
CA GLY A 154 -20.93 -17.45 3.90
C GLY A 154 -20.58 -15.97 3.75
N THR A 155 -19.44 -15.68 3.11
CA THR A 155 -18.97 -14.33 2.83
C THR A 155 -18.88 -14.09 1.32
N ARG A 156 -18.65 -12.84 0.93
CA ARG A 156 -18.43 -12.47 -0.47
C ARG A 156 -17.10 -11.75 -0.58
N LEU A 157 -16.44 -11.88 -1.72
CA LEU A 157 -15.33 -11.02 -2.15
C LEU A 157 -15.84 -9.95 -3.11
#